data_AF-A0A1E5IRM4-F1
#
_entry.id   AF-A0A1E5IRM4-F1
#
_cell.length_a   1.000
_cell.length_b   1.000
_cell.length_c   1.000
_cell.angle_alpha   90.00
_cell.angle_beta   90.00
_cell.angle_gamma   90.00
#
_symmetry.space_group_name_H-M   'P 1'
#
loop_
_entity.id
_entity.type
_entity.pdbx_description
1 polymer ?
#
loop_
_entity_poly.entity_id
_entity_poly.type
_entity_poly.pdbx_seq_one_letter_code
_entity_poly.pdbx_strand_id
1 'polypeptide(L)'
;MKATLILLLALVSSIAHATEYEEQSTQQQIGAMVQALAVAIDSPSAKSVEVIANYGTDSRYYVMIRGWLVQELAGVESQLAAQGAQAESQLIVKAKHLHTALRRIDLE
;
A
#
# COMPACT_ATOMS: atom_id res chain seq x y z
N MET A 1 -19.19 47.66 1.17
CA MET A 1 -18.74 46.80 2.28
C MET A 1 -19.50 45.47 2.36
N LYS A 2 -20.85 45.45 2.40
CA LYS A 2 -21.62 44.19 2.50
C LYS A 2 -21.43 43.23 1.31
N ALA A 3 -21.42 43.73 0.08
CA ALA A 3 -21.23 42.90 -1.12
C ALA A 3 -19.84 42.24 -1.19
N THR A 4 -18.80 42.94 -0.72
CA THR A 4 -17.43 42.43 -0.67
C THR A 4 -17.28 41.29 0.34
N LEU A 5 -17.98 41.38 1.49
CA LEU A 5 -17.99 40.34 2.51
C LEU A 5 -18.70 39.06 2.03
N ILE A 6 -19.82 39.21 1.30
CA ILE A 6 -20.56 38.08 0.72
C ILE A 6 -19.74 37.36 -0.35
N LEU A 7 -19.04 38.11 -1.22
CA LEU A 7 -18.17 37.53 -2.24
C LEU A 7 -16.99 36.78 -1.60
N LEU A 8 -16.42 37.33 -0.52
CA LEU A 8 -15.33 36.68 0.22
C LEU A 8 -15.80 35.38 0.88
N LEU A 9 -16.99 35.39 1.51
CA LEU A 9 -17.60 34.19 2.11
C LEU A 9 -17.90 33.10 1.08
N ALA A 10 -18.43 33.47 -0.10
CA ALA A 10 -18.69 32.52 -1.17
C ALA A 10 -17.39 31.88 -1.70
N LEU A 11 -16.32 32.67 -1.85
CA LEU A 11 -15.03 32.17 -2.31
C LEU A 11 -14.41 31.17 -1.32
N VAL A 12 -14.48 31.47 -0.02
CA VAL A 12 -13.95 30.59 1.04
C VAL A 12 -14.71 29.26 1.08
N SER A 13 -16.04 29.30 0.93
CA SER A 13 -16.85 28.08 0.91
C SER A 13 -16.58 27.18 -0.30
N SER A 14 -16.33 27.77 -1.48
CA SER A 14 -15.97 27.01 -2.69
C SER A 14 -14.60 26.36 -2.59
N ILE A 15 -13.62 27.04 -1.98
CA ILE A 15 -12.30 26.48 -1.74
C ILE A 15 -12.40 25.29 -0.77
N ALA A 16 -13.13 25.45 0.35
CA ALA A 16 -13.31 24.39 1.34
C ALA A 16 -13.89 23.09 0.75
N HIS A 17 -14.96 23.20 -0.06
CA HIS A 17 -15.59 22.03 -0.71
C HIS A 17 -14.67 21.34 -1.72
N ALA A 18 -13.83 22.10 -2.44
CA ALA A 18 -12.88 21.53 -3.39
C ALA A 18 -11.82 20.69 -2.68
N THR A 19 -11.28 21.19 -1.56
CA THR A 19 -10.34 20.44 -0.71
C THR A 19 -10.95 19.16 -0.13
N GLU A 20 -12.17 19.22 0.40
CA GLU A 20 -12.85 18.04 0.96
C GLU A 20 -13.10 16.95 -0.10
N TYR A 21 -13.46 17.36 -1.32
CA TYR A 21 -13.66 16.42 -2.43
C TYR A 21 -12.35 15.73 -2.85
N GLU A 22 -11.26 16.48 -2.92
CA GLU A 22 -9.93 15.94 -3.24
C GLU A 22 -9.41 15.00 -2.14
N GLU A 23 -9.63 15.33 -0.87
CA GLU A 23 -9.31 14.45 0.26
C GLU A 23 -10.14 13.16 0.23
N GLN A 24 -11.44 13.24 -0.03
CA GLN A 24 -12.30 12.06 -0.14
C GLN A 24 -11.87 11.15 -1.31
N SER A 25 -11.53 11.74 -2.46
CA SER A 25 -11.01 11.01 -3.61
C SER A 25 -9.69 10.30 -3.26
N THR A 26 -8.78 11.01 -2.57
CA THR A 26 -7.50 10.47 -2.12
C THR A 26 -7.69 9.31 -1.14
N GLN A 27 -8.60 9.44 -0.18
CA GLN A 27 -8.89 8.37 0.78
C GLN A 27 -9.40 7.10 0.07
N GLN A 28 -10.30 7.25 -0.92
CA GLN A 28 -10.79 6.12 -1.71
C GLN A 28 -9.67 5.44 -2.50
N GLN A 29 -8.77 6.22 -3.11
CA GLN A 29 -7.61 5.69 -3.83
C GLN A 29 -6.66 4.91 -2.91
N ILE A 30 -6.36 5.45 -1.73
CA ILE A 30 -5.54 4.77 -0.71
C ILE A 30 -6.22 3.47 -0.26
N GLY A 31 -7.52 3.50 -0.01
CA GLY A 31 -8.26 2.29 0.37
C GLY A 31 -8.19 1.19 -0.69
N ALA A 32 -8.40 1.55 -1.96
CA ALA A 32 -8.30 0.61 -3.07
C ALA A 32 -6.87 0.05 -3.23
N MET A 33 -5.84 0.89 -3.06
CA MET A 33 -4.44 0.49 -3.07
C MET A 33 -4.16 -0.53 -1.95
N VAL A 34 -4.54 -0.22 -0.71
CA VAL A 34 -4.31 -1.12 0.44
C VAL A 34 -4.97 -2.48 0.22
N GLN A 35 -6.18 -2.50 -0.36
CA GLN A 35 -6.88 -3.74 -0.67
C GLN A 35 -6.18 -4.54 -1.77
N ALA A 36 -5.70 -3.88 -2.83
CA ALA A 36 -4.92 -4.53 -3.89
C ALA A 36 -3.60 -5.12 -3.36
N LEU A 37 -2.92 -4.38 -2.47
CA LEU A 37 -1.70 -4.84 -1.82
C LEU A 37 -1.94 -6.05 -0.92
N ALA A 38 -2.99 -6.04 -0.10
CA ALA A 38 -3.34 -7.19 0.75
C ALA A 38 -3.50 -8.47 -0.08
N VAL A 39 -4.28 -8.39 -1.17
CA VAL A 39 -4.48 -9.52 -2.08
C VAL A 39 -3.17 -9.97 -2.71
N ALA A 40 -2.34 -9.03 -3.16
CA ALA A 40 -1.06 -9.34 -3.80
C ALA A 40 -0.05 -9.96 -2.82
N ILE A 41 -0.02 -9.52 -1.57
CA ILE A 41 0.84 -10.06 -0.51
C ILE A 41 0.46 -11.52 -0.20
N ASP A 42 -0.84 -11.81 -0.15
CA ASP A 42 -1.35 -13.15 0.21
C ASP A 42 -1.47 -14.12 -0.97
N SER A 43 -1.36 -13.65 -2.21
CA SER A 43 -1.51 -14.47 -3.42
C SER A 43 -0.22 -14.49 -4.24
N PRO A 44 0.74 -15.38 -3.95
CA PRO A 44 2.00 -15.50 -4.69
C PRO A 44 1.78 -15.65 -6.21
N SER A 45 2.21 -14.65 -6.98
CA SER A 45 2.20 -14.70 -8.45
C SER A 45 3.09 -13.60 -9.02
N ALA A 46 3.51 -13.74 -10.28
CA ALA A 46 4.20 -12.66 -10.99
C ALA A 46 3.35 -11.38 -11.04
N LYS A 47 2.04 -11.51 -11.22
CA LYS A 47 1.12 -10.37 -11.23
C LYS A 47 1.07 -9.64 -9.90
N SER A 48 1.13 -10.38 -8.80
CA SER A 48 1.15 -9.81 -7.47
C SER A 48 2.44 -9.03 -7.21
N VAL A 49 3.58 -9.51 -7.70
CA VAL A 49 4.85 -8.77 -7.64
C VAL A 49 4.74 -7.45 -8.44
N GLU A 50 4.09 -7.45 -9.61
CA GLU A 50 3.85 -6.21 -10.36
C GLU A 50 2.97 -5.23 -9.59
N VAL A 51 1.88 -5.70 -8.95
CA VAL A 51 1.00 -4.85 -8.14
C VAL A 51 1.78 -4.22 -6.99
N ILE A 52 2.57 -5.02 -6.28
CA ILE A 52 3.42 -4.53 -5.18
C ILE A 52 4.45 -3.53 -5.70
N ALA A 53 5.07 -3.80 -6.85
CA ALA A 53 6.03 -2.87 -7.45
C ALA A 53 5.38 -1.53 -7.80
N ASN A 54 4.23 -1.55 -8.49
CA ASN A 54 3.54 -0.35 -8.96
C ASN A 54 3.20 0.63 -7.83
N TYR A 55 2.82 0.13 -6.65
CA TYR A 55 2.55 0.97 -5.49
C TYR A 55 3.78 1.18 -4.61
N GLY A 56 4.64 0.17 -4.50
CA GLY A 56 5.80 0.15 -3.61
C GLY A 56 6.93 1.07 -4.06
N THR A 57 7.04 1.38 -5.35
CA THR A 57 8.04 2.34 -5.86
C THR A 57 7.57 3.80 -5.77
N ASP A 58 6.31 4.03 -5.38
CA ASP A 58 5.82 5.38 -5.11
C ASP A 58 6.38 5.88 -3.79
N SER A 59 7.18 6.96 -3.82
CA SER A 59 7.85 7.50 -2.65
C SER A 59 6.90 7.91 -1.52
N ARG A 60 5.64 8.21 -1.84
CA ARG A 60 4.60 8.54 -0.84
C ARG A 60 4.24 7.34 0.03
N TYR A 61 4.33 6.13 -0.53
CA TYR A 61 3.88 4.90 0.11
C TYR A 61 5.00 3.88 0.37
N TYR A 62 6.19 4.08 -0.21
CA TYR A 62 7.35 3.18 -0.12
C TYR A 62 7.62 2.69 1.30
N VAL A 63 7.75 3.60 2.26
CA VAL A 63 8.08 3.23 3.66
C VAL A 63 7.00 2.35 4.28
N MET A 64 5.73 2.66 4.02
CA MET A 64 4.59 1.89 4.52
C MET A 64 4.57 0.49 3.90
N ILE A 65 4.67 0.40 2.58
CA ILE A 65 4.56 -0.87 1.85
C ILE A 65 5.76 -1.76 2.15
N ARG A 66 6.97 -1.20 2.15
CA ARG A 66 8.19 -1.93 2.52
C ARG A 66 8.13 -2.44 3.95
N GLY A 67 7.68 -1.60 4.90
CA GLY A 67 7.50 -2.01 6.30
C GLY A 67 6.54 -3.19 6.43
N TRP A 68 5.41 -3.15 5.73
CA TRP A 68 4.43 -4.24 5.72
C TRP A 68 5.04 -5.54 5.17
N LEU A 69 5.72 -5.49 4.01
CA LEU A 69 6.36 -6.66 3.41
C LEU A 69 7.44 -7.28 4.32
N VAL A 70 8.25 -6.45 4.98
CA VAL A 70 9.27 -6.92 5.93
C VAL A 70 8.61 -7.62 7.12
N GLN A 71 7.54 -7.05 7.66
CA GLN A 71 6.83 -7.64 8.80
C GLN A 71 6.16 -8.97 8.44
N GLU A 72 5.51 -9.05 7.27
CA GLU A 72 4.93 -10.29 6.75
C GLU A 72 6.00 -11.35 6.54
N LEU A 73 7.12 -10.99 5.92
CA LEU A 73 8.22 -11.90 5.67
C LEU A 73 8.79 -12.45 6.98
N ALA A 74 9.05 -11.58 7.97
CA ALA A 74 9.53 -12.00 9.28
C ALA A 74 8.57 -12.99 9.96
N GLY A 75 7.25 -12.77 9.83
CA GLY A 75 6.23 -13.68 10.34
C GLY A 75 6.26 -15.06 9.66
N VAL A 76 6.41 -15.09 8.33
CA VAL A 76 6.52 -16.34 7.56
C VAL A 76 7.83 -17.07 7.89
N GLU A 77 8.95 -16.36 7.97
CA GLU A 77 10.25 -16.93 8.32
C GLU A 77 10.27 -17.51 9.75
N SER A 78 9.61 -16.85 10.69
CA SER A 78 9.44 -17.39 12.05
C SER A 78 8.66 -18.71 12.05
N GLN A 79 7.62 -18.83 11.21
CA GLN A 79 6.86 -20.08 11.09
C GLN A 79 7.70 -21.19 10.45
N LEU A 80 8.45 -20.86 9.39
CA LEU A 80 9.38 -21.80 8.76
C LEU A 80 10.43 -22.31 9.74
N ALA A 81 11.01 -21.42 10.56
CA ALA A 81 12.00 -21.79 11.57
C ALA A 81 11.42 -22.71 12.65
N ALA A 82 10.15 -22.50 13.04
CA ALA A 82 9.47 -23.35 14.01
C ALA A 82 9.11 -24.74 13.46
N GLN A 83 8.78 -24.85 12.17
CA GLN A 83 8.37 -26.11 11.53
C GLN A 83 9.55 -26.93 10.98
N GLY A 84 10.68 -26.28 10.66
CA GLY A 84 11.88 -26.95 10.14
C GLY A 84 11.60 -27.75 8.86
N ALA A 85 11.99 -29.03 8.84
CA ALA A 85 11.80 -29.91 7.69
C ALA A 85 10.32 -30.27 7.39
N GLN A 86 9.40 -29.99 8.32
CA GLN A 86 7.96 -30.23 8.16
C GLN A 86 7.23 -29.00 7.62
N ALA A 87 7.96 -27.95 7.25
CA ALA A 87 7.39 -26.72 6.76
C ALA A 87 6.45 -26.92 5.57
N GLU A 88 5.28 -26.29 5.63
CA GLU A 88 4.32 -26.32 4.54
C GLU A 88 4.90 -25.66 3.28
N SER A 89 4.68 -26.29 2.12
CA SER A 89 5.15 -25.77 0.83
C SER A 89 4.62 -24.36 0.54
N GLN A 90 3.43 -24.03 1.06
CA GLN A 90 2.82 -22.72 0.92
C GLN A 90 3.61 -21.62 1.64
N LEU A 91 4.16 -21.90 2.82
CA LEU A 91 4.99 -20.93 3.56
C LEU A 91 6.31 -20.65 2.83
N ILE A 92 6.92 -21.68 2.25
CA ILE A 92 8.14 -21.54 1.44
C ILE A 92 7.86 -20.67 0.20
N VAL A 93 6.73 -20.92 -0.47
CA VAL A 93 6.30 -20.12 -1.63
C VAL A 93 6.00 -18.68 -1.22
N LYS A 94 5.31 -18.44 -0.10
CA LYS A 94 5.02 -17.10 0.42
C LYS A 94 6.31 -16.35 0.79
N ALA A 95 7.27 -16.99 1.46
CA ALA A 95 8.56 -16.38 1.77
C ALA A 95 9.31 -15.96 0.50
N LYS A 96 9.40 -16.85 -0.50
CA LYS A 96 10.06 -16.53 -1.78
C LYS A 96 9.37 -15.39 -2.52
N HIS A 97 8.04 -15.36 -2.50
CA HIS A 97 7.24 -14.28 -3.08
C HIS A 97 7.56 -12.94 -2.42
N LEU A 98 7.53 -12.88 -1.10
CA LEU A 98 7.82 -11.65 -0.34
C LEU A 98 9.27 -11.17 -0.53
N HIS A 99 10.24 -12.08 -0.53
CA HIS A 99 11.64 -11.77 -0.87
C HIS A 99 11.76 -11.16 -2.27
N THR A 100 11.07 -11.73 -3.25
CA THR A 100 11.07 -11.22 -4.63
C THR A 100 10.44 -9.84 -4.72
N ALA A 101 9.32 -9.63 -4.03
CA ALA A 101 8.62 -8.35 -4.00
C ALA A 101 9.47 -7.25 -3.33
N LEU A 102 10.09 -7.54 -2.19
CA LEU A 102 11.01 -6.61 -1.50
C LEU A 102 12.17 -6.22 -2.40
N ARG A 103 12.83 -7.22 -3.03
CA ARG A 103 13.90 -6.94 -3.98
C ARG A 103 13.44 -6.08 -5.15
N ARG A 104 12.20 -6.27 -5.63
CA ARG A 104 11.67 -5.51 -6.76
C ARG A 104 11.45 -4.04 -6.42
N ILE A 105 11.00 -3.72 -5.22
CA ILE A 105 10.78 -2.33 -4.78
C ILE A 105 12.06 -1.62 -4.32
N ASP A 106 13.06 -2.36 -3.84
CA ASP A 106 14.34 -1.78 -3.35
C ASP A 106 15.34 -1.47 -4.48
N LEU A 107 15.11 -1.96 -5.71
CA LEU A 107 16.03 -1.83 -6.86
C LEU A 107 15.65 -0.76 -7.88
N GLU A 108 14.43 -0.22 -7.82
CA GLU A 108 13.93 0.86 -8.69
C GLU A 108 14.05 2.20 -7.95
#